data_AF-K9G254-F1
#
_entry.id   AF-K9G254-F1
#
_cell.length_a   1.000
_cell.length_b   1.000
_cell.length_c   1.000
_cell.angle_alpha   90.00
_cell.angle_beta   90.00
_cell.angle_gamma   90.00
#
_symmetry.space_group_name_H-M   'P 1'
#
loop_
_entity.id
_entity.type
_entity.pdbx_description
1 polymer ?
#
loop_
_entity_poly.entity_id
_entity_poly.type
_entity_poly.pdbx_seq_one_letter_code
_entity_poly.pdbx_strand_id
1 'polypeptide(L)'
;MESGSWVDHGATGIASSSGKEFNAIDGNLFNDGTTYYLNFGSFWHDIYQAPMSSDATKVASSPYNLAYDPSGTHAVEGSYMYKYGIYYYLFYSAGICCGYDKSRPASGAEYKIKVCRSTSPTSGFVDAAGTACTGGGGTVVLESHGTVYGPGGQGVFTDSTLGPVLYYHYVDTTVGYADGQKLFGWNQIDFSSGWPVV
;
A
#
# COMPACT_ATOMS: atom_id res chain seq x y z
N MET A 1 17.05 17.63 1.25
CA MET A 1 18.03 16.71 1.86
C MET A 1 19.21 16.63 0.92
N GLU A 2 20.42 16.78 1.43
CA GLU A 2 21.63 16.77 0.60
C GLU A 2 22.06 15.34 0.28
N SER A 3 22.67 15.14 -0.89
CA SER A 3 23.23 13.84 -1.24
C SER A 3 24.33 13.45 -0.24
N GLY A 4 24.32 12.19 0.21
CA GLY A 4 25.32 11.67 1.15
C GLY A 4 25.12 12.06 2.62
N SER A 5 24.06 12.81 2.97
CA SER A 5 23.77 13.18 4.37
C SER A 5 22.95 12.14 5.14
N TRP A 6 22.76 10.94 4.58
CA TRP A 6 21.95 9.89 5.20
C TRP A 6 22.71 9.23 6.35
N VAL A 7 22.05 9.13 7.51
CA VAL A 7 22.54 8.39 8.67
C VAL A 7 21.71 7.11 8.79
N ASP A 8 22.39 5.97 8.87
CA ASP A 8 21.74 4.69 9.15
C ASP A 8 21.44 4.59 10.66
N HIS A 9 20.18 4.36 11.00
CA HIS A 9 19.70 4.17 12.39
C HIS A 9 19.57 2.67 12.77
N GLY A 10 20.00 1.78 11.88
CA GLY A 10 19.88 0.34 12.00
C GLY A 10 18.45 -0.17 11.86
N ALA A 11 18.26 -1.47 12.10
CA ALA A 11 16.96 -2.12 11.94
C ALA A 11 15.86 -1.50 12.83
N THR A 12 14.64 -1.37 12.30
CA THR A 12 13.48 -0.83 13.05
C THR A 12 13.05 -1.72 14.22
N GLY A 13 13.54 -2.95 14.30
CA GLY A 13 13.07 -3.98 15.23
C GLY A 13 11.94 -4.84 14.66
N ILE A 14 11.45 -4.54 13.46
CA ILE A 14 10.57 -5.44 12.70
C ILE A 14 11.43 -6.42 11.92
N ALA A 15 11.19 -7.70 12.12
CA ALA A 15 11.85 -8.77 11.38
C ALA A 15 10.87 -9.93 11.20
N SER A 16 10.85 -10.49 9.99
CA SER A 16 10.12 -11.71 9.67
C SER A 16 11.02 -12.94 9.84
N SER A 17 10.39 -14.07 10.14
CA SER A 17 11.00 -15.40 10.15
C SER A 17 9.91 -16.42 9.84
N SER A 18 10.26 -17.69 9.65
CA SER A 18 9.28 -18.75 9.36
C SER A 18 8.22 -18.95 10.45
N GLY A 19 8.44 -18.43 11.67
CA GLY A 19 7.47 -18.46 12.76
C GLY A 19 6.65 -17.17 12.92
N LYS A 20 6.77 -16.21 11.99
CA LYS A 20 5.98 -14.97 11.98
C LYS A 20 4.87 -15.05 10.94
N GLU A 21 3.79 -14.34 11.23
CA GLU A 21 2.62 -14.23 10.36
C GLU A 21 2.79 -13.17 9.25
N PHE A 22 3.84 -12.36 9.32
CA PHE A 22 4.08 -11.25 8.40
C PHE A 22 5.44 -11.35 7.73
N ASN A 23 5.55 -10.65 6.60
CA ASN A 23 6.82 -10.35 5.93
C ASN A 23 7.25 -8.90 6.23
N ALA A 24 8.49 -8.71 6.67
CA ALA A 24 8.99 -7.40 7.10
C ALA A 24 9.58 -6.57 5.93
N ILE A 25 8.75 -6.28 4.92
CA ILE A 25 9.10 -5.43 3.76
C ILE A 25 8.01 -4.38 3.51
N ASP A 26 8.24 -3.49 2.53
CA ASP A 26 7.27 -2.48 2.07
C ASP A 26 6.84 -1.46 3.13
N GLY A 27 7.82 -0.90 3.84
CA GLY A 27 7.59 0.06 4.90
C GLY A 27 7.01 1.39 4.43
N ASN A 28 5.89 1.81 5.03
CA ASN A 28 5.30 3.14 4.93
C ASN A 28 5.18 3.77 6.33
N LEU A 29 6.01 4.78 6.61
CA LEU A 29 5.94 5.55 7.85
C LEU A 29 4.80 6.56 7.76
N PHE A 30 3.86 6.48 8.70
CA PHE A 30 2.71 7.37 8.81
C PHE A 30 2.80 8.15 10.12
N ASN A 31 2.61 9.47 10.03
CA ASN A 31 2.56 10.36 11.19
C ASN A 31 1.12 10.81 11.42
N ASP A 32 0.56 10.50 12.60
CA ASP A 32 -0.70 11.06 13.07
C ASP A 32 -0.45 12.02 14.24
N GLY A 33 -0.08 13.25 13.89
CA GLY A 33 0.22 14.31 14.86
C GLY A 33 1.54 14.08 15.60
N THR A 34 1.46 13.47 16.78
CA THR A 34 2.63 13.18 17.63
C THR A 34 3.00 11.70 17.64
N THR A 35 2.20 10.85 17.00
CA THR A 35 2.37 9.40 17.02
C THR A 35 2.78 8.91 15.63
N TYR A 36 3.83 8.10 15.60
CA TYR A 36 4.31 7.45 14.38
C TYR A 36 3.87 5.99 14.33
N TYR A 37 3.48 5.56 13.15
CA TYR A 37 3.13 4.18 12.84
C TYR A 37 3.90 3.74 11.60
N LEU A 38 4.40 2.51 11.57
CA LEU A 38 4.97 1.90 10.38
C LEU A 38 4.00 0.85 9.85
N ASN A 39 3.45 1.08 8.66
CA ASN A 39 2.72 0.08 7.91
C ASN A 39 3.73 -0.74 7.09
N PHE A 40 3.53 -2.03 6.96
CA PHE A 40 4.43 -2.93 6.24
C PHE A 40 3.69 -4.25 5.95
N GLY A 41 4.27 -5.10 5.10
CA GLY A 41 3.70 -6.41 4.81
C GLY A 41 3.57 -6.68 3.33
N SER A 42 3.68 -7.96 2.99
CA SER A 42 3.58 -8.47 1.63
C SER A 42 3.34 -9.97 1.75
N PHE A 43 2.20 -10.47 1.26
CA PHE A 43 1.76 -11.86 1.38
C PHE A 43 1.65 -12.35 2.85
N TRP A 44 1.68 -13.66 3.09
CA TRP A 44 1.41 -14.27 4.40
C TRP A 44 0.07 -13.78 4.96
N HIS A 45 0.04 -13.05 6.08
CA HIS A 45 -1.16 -12.41 6.60
C HIS A 45 -1.24 -10.92 6.21
N ASP A 46 -0.62 -10.54 5.09
CA ASP A 46 -0.72 -9.25 4.42
C ASP A 46 -0.20 -8.06 5.26
N ILE A 47 -1.04 -7.05 5.51
CA ILE A 47 -0.59 -5.73 5.96
C ILE A 47 -0.67 -5.60 7.47
N TYR A 48 0.45 -5.28 8.09
CA TYR A 48 0.59 -4.99 9.51
C TYR A 48 0.95 -3.53 9.76
N GLN A 49 0.59 -3.03 10.94
CA GLN A 49 1.01 -1.74 11.45
C GLN A 49 1.69 -1.92 12.80
N ALA A 50 2.80 -1.22 13.02
CA ALA A 50 3.50 -1.15 14.30
C ALA A 50 3.57 0.30 14.79
N PRO A 51 3.20 0.59 16.05
CA PRO A 51 3.52 1.87 16.67
C PRO A 51 5.03 2.03 16.78
N MET A 52 5.53 3.22 16.49
CA MET A 52 6.95 3.56 16.50
C MET A 52 7.30 4.46 17.69
N SER A 53 8.59 4.51 18.03
CA SER A 53 9.15 5.51 18.93
C SER A 53 8.90 6.93 18.43
N SER A 54 9.01 7.93 19.31
CA SER A 54 8.76 9.34 18.96
C SER A 54 9.74 9.92 17.94
N ASP A 55 10.92 9.30 17.78
CA ASP A 55 11.90 9.61 16.73
C ASP A 55 11.71 8.76 15.45
N ALA A 56 10.68 7.90 15.42
CA ALA A 56 10.31 7.02 14.31
C ALA A 56 11.39 6.00 13.89
N THR A 57 12.37 5.69 14.75
CA THR A 57 13.48 4.79 14.39
C THR A 57 13.30 3.33 14.82
N LYS A 58 12.50 3.06 15.86
CA LYS A 58 12.27 1.70 16.39
C LYS A 58 10.79 1.45 16.67
N VAL A 59 10.37 0.19 16.63
CA VAL A 59 9.03 -0.19 17.11
C VAL A 59 8.90 0.05 18.61
N ALA A 60 7.77 0.62 19.01
CA ALA A 60 7.41 0.83 20.41
C ALA A 60 6.60 -0.33 21.00
N SER A 61 5.86 -1.07 20.17
CA SER A 61 5.07 -2.23 20.59
C SER A 61 4.88 -3.25 19.46
N SER A 62 4.28 -4.39 19.79
CA SER A 62 3.98 -5.44 18.82
C SER A 62 3.12 -4.93 17.65
N PRO A 63 3.40 -5.36 16.42
CA PRO A 63 2.55 -5.09 15.27
C PRO A 63 1.19 -5.78 15.36
N TYR A 64 0.21 -5.25 14.64
CA TYR A 64 -1.13 -5.83 14.46
C TYR A 64 -1.59 -5.72 13.01
N ASN A 65 -2.46 -6.63 12.58
CA ASN A 65 -2.94 -6.72 11.21
C ASN A 65 -4.01 -5.65 10.91
N LEU A 66 -3.91 -5.01 9.74
CA LEU A 66 -4.85 -4.00 9.26
C LEU A 66 -5.65 -4.43 8.03
N ALA A 67 -5.06 -5.27 7.18
CA ALA A 67 -5.70 -5.82 6.00
C ALA A 67 -5.26 -7.27 5.82
N TYR A 68 -6.19 -8.11 5.42
CA TYR A 68 -5.97 -9.52 5.13
C TYR A 68 -7.00 -9.98 4.11
N ASP A 69 -6.52 -10.49 2.98
CA ASP A 69 -7.33 -11.18 1.99
C ASP A 69 -7.26 -12.68 2.28
N PRO A 70 -8.33 -13.31 2.83
CA PRO A 70 -8.31 -14.74 3.16
C PRO A 70 -8.30 -15.65 1.93
N SER A 71 -8.40 -15.10 0.72
CA SER A 71 -8.50 -15.86 -0.52
C SER A 71 -7.13 -16.12 -1.17
N GLY A 72 -7.06 -17.22 -1.93
CA GLY A 72 -5.93 -17.52 -2.81
C GLY A 72 -4.58 -17.57 -2.09
N THR A 73 -3.60 -16.85 -2.63
CA THR A 73 -2.23 -16.80 -2.11
C THR A 73 -2.00 -15.63 -1.15
N HIS A 74 -3.05 -14.92 -0.76
CA HIS A 74 -2.94 -13.68 0.03
C HIS A 74 -2.04 -12.67 -0.69
N ALA A 75 -2.33 -12.36 -1.96
CA ALA A 75 -1.44 -11.50 -2.76
C ALA A 75 -1.70 -10.03 -2.46
N VAL A 76 -1.38 -9.55 -1.25
CA VAL A 76 -1.51 -8.14 -0.85
C VAL A 76 -0.20 -7.62 -0.28
N GLU A 77 0.21 -6.42 -0.71
CA GLU A 77 1.49 -5.81 -0.34
C GLU A 77 1.51 -4.29 -0.55
N GLY A 78 2.67 -3.64 -0.35
CA GLY A 78 2.89 -2.26 -0.77
C GLY A 78 1.93 -1.25 -0.13
N SER A 79 1.69 -1.35 1.18
CA SER A 79 0.71 -0.48 1.86
C SER A 79 1.12 0.99 1.93
N TYR A 80 0.14 1.90 1.90
CA TYR A 80 0.34 3.33 2.12
C TYR A 80 -0.85 3.95 2.85
N MET A 81 -0.61 4.54 4.01
CA MET A 81 -1.64 5.23 4.80
C MET A 81 -1.71 6.71 4.45
N TYR A 82 -2.91 7.22 4.19
CA TYR A 82 -3.16 8.62 3.87
C TYR A 82 -4.38 9.15 4.65
N LYS A 83 -4.23 10.30 5.30
CA LYS A 83 -5.32 10.95 6.04
C LYS A 83 -5.98 12.02 5.17
N TYR A 84 -7.30 11.94 5.00
CA TYR A 84 -8.08 12.92 4.26
C TYR A 84 -9.41 13.21 4.97
N GLY A 85 -9.61 14.47 5.37
CA GLY A 85 -10.72 14.84 6.24
C GLY A 85 -10.69 14.09 7.56
N ILE A 86 -11.77 13.38 7.88
CA ILE A 86 -11.93 12.59 9.11
C ILE A 86 -11.47 11.12 8.96
N TYR A 87 -11.10 10.70 7.75
CA TYR A 87 -10.79 9.31 7.46
C TYR A 87 -9.30 9.09 7.23
N TYR A 88 -8.86 7.91 7.61
CA TYR A 88 -7.59 7.29 7.27
C TYR A 88 -7.87 6.28 6.16
N TYR A 89 -7.15 6.39 5.06
CA TYR A 89 -7.25 5.52 3.89
C TYR A 89 -6.01 4.66 3.83
N LEU A 90 -6.19 3.35 3.96
CA LEU A 90 -5.15 2.35 3.79
C LEU A 90 -5.20 1.88 2.34
N PHE A 91 -4.33 2.43 1.51
CA PHE A 91 -4.08 1.93 0.17
C PHE A 91 -3.14 0.74 0.25
N TYR A 92 -3.32 -0.23 -0.64
CA TYR A 92 -2.42 -1.37 -0.80
C TYR A 92 -2.57 -1.91 -2.21
N SER A 93 -1.54 -2.61 -2.67
CA SER A 93 -1.62 -3.32 -3.93
C SER A 93 -2.09 -4.75 -3.68
N ALA A 94 -2.95 -5.26 -4.56
CA ALA A 94 -3.48 -6.61 -4.53
C ALA A 94 -3.29 -7.30 -5.88
N GLY A 95 -3.13 -8.62 -5.88
CA GLY A 95 -2.92 -9.43 -7.07
C GLY A 95 -1.45 -9.74 -7.33
N ILE A 96 -1.20 -10.44 -8.43
CA ILE A 96 0.13 -10.96 -8.77
C ILE A 96 0.94 -9.85 -9.42
N CYS A 97 1.99 -9.40 -8.74
CA CYS A 97 2.99 -8.52 -9.33
C CYS A 97 4.01 -9.33 -10.16
N CYS A 98 4.71 -8.59 -11.03
CA CYS A 98 6.06 -8.92 -11.48
C CYS A 98 6.18 -10.16 -12.38
N GLY A 99 7.35 -10.32 -13.02
CA GLY A 99 7.63 -11.48 -13.89
C GLY A 99 6.68 -11.65 -15.08
N TYR A 100 6.00 -10.57 -15.49
CA TYR A 100 5.00 -10.59 -16.56
C TYR A 100 5.58 -10.91 -17.95
N ASP A 101 6.88 -10.72 -18.12
CA ASP A 101 7.63 -11.15 -19.30
C ASP A 101 7.72 -12.69 -19.42
N LYS A 102 7.59 -13.41 -18.30
CA LYS A 102 7.62 -14.88 -18.25
C LYS A 102 6.23 -15.50 -18.21
N SER A 103 5.37 -14.99 -17.34
CA SER A 103 4.02 -15.50 -17.15
C SER A 103 3.09 -14.38 -16.70
N ARG A 104 2.00 -14.18 -17.45
CA ARG A 104 0.95 -13.24 -17.07
C ARG A 104 -0.17 -14.00 -16.38
N PRO A 105 -0.68 -13.50 -15.24
CA PRO A 105 -1.83 -14.10 -14.58
C PRO A 105 -3.08 -13.98 -15.45
N ALA A 106 -4.14 -14.71 -15.06
CA ALA A 106 -5.45 -14.55 -15.68
C ALA A 106 -5.93 -13.09 -15.53
N SER A 107 -6.71 -12.61 -16.50
CA SER A 107 -7.25 -11.24 -16.49
C SER A 107 -7.96 -10.93 -15.17
N GLY A 108 -7.60 -9.82 -14.55
CA GLY A 108 -8.14 -9.36 -13.27
C GLY A 108 -7.39 -9.87 -12.05
N ALA A 109 -6.44 -10.81 -12.20
CA ALA A 109 -5.59 -11.31 -11.12
C ALA A 109 -4.20 -10.65 -11.10
N GLU A 110 -3.87 -9.84 -12.12
CA GLU A 110 -2.71 -8.95 -12.07
C GLU A 110 -2.87 -7.85 -11.02
N TYR A 111 -1.76 -7.15 -10.79
CA TYR A 111 -1.63 -6.13 -9.76
C TYR A 111 -2.64 -4.99 -9.95
N LYS A 112 -3.24 -4.55 -8.85
CA LYS A 112 -4.16 -3.42 -8.81
C LYS A 112 -4.09 -2.72 -7.46
N ILE A 113 -4.48 -1.46 -7.43
CA ILE A 113 -4.53 -0.67 -6.20
C ILE A 113 -5.94 -0.77 -5.61
N LYS A 114 -6.01 -1.20 -4.35
CA LYS A 114 -7.23 -1.21 -3.55
C LYS A 114 -7.09 -0.27 -2.35
N VAL A 115 -8.22 0.06 -1.73
CA VAL A 115 -8.28 0.91 -0.55
C VAL A 115 -9.35 0.44 0.43
N CYS A 116 -9.05 0.59 1.72
CA CYS A 116 -10.03 0.60 2.80
C CYS A 116 -9.92 1.92 3.56
N ARG A 117 -10.96 2.30 4.32
CA ARG A 117 -10.90 3.47 5.20
C ARG A 117 -11.43 3.20 6.59
N SER A 118 -10.99 4.01 7.54
CA SER A 118 -11.48 4.05 8.92
C SER A 118 -11.44 5.48 9.46
N THR A 119 -12.20 5.77 10.51
CA THR A 119 -12.04 7.01 11.32
C THR A 119 -10.96 6.88 12.39
N SER A 120 -10.31 5.71 12.49
CA SER A 120 -9.17 5.42 13.37
C SER A 120 -7.97 4.99 12.52
N PRO A 121 -6.74 5.44 12.82
CA PRO A 121 -5.55 5.02 12.08
C PRO A 121 -5.16 3.55 12.30
N THR A 122 -5.71 2.91 13.34
CA THR A 122 -5.22 1.64 13.88
C THR A 122 -6.20 0.48 13.75
N SER A 123 -7.45 0.72 13.35
CA SER A 123 -8.50 -0.32 13.39
C SER A 123 -9.72 0.06 12.58
N GLY A 124 -10.63 -0.90 12.33
CA GLY A 124 -11.95 -0.63 11.76
C GLY A 124 -11.93 -0.26 10.29
N PHE A 125 -10.89 -0.63 9.55
CA PHE A 125 -10.80 -0.41 8.11
C PHE A 125 -11.85 -1.26 7.38
N VAL A 126 -12.67 -0.61 6.57
CA VAL A 126 -13.68 -1.24 5.71
C VAL A 126 -13.58 -0.70 4.30
N ASP A 127 -14.17 -1.41 3.34
CA ASP A 127 -14.35 -0.92 1.97
C ASP A 127 -15.69 -0.19 1.76
N ALA A 128 -15.97 0.23 0.52
CA ALA A 128 -17.20 0.93 0.15
C ALA A 128 -18.48 0.12 0.37
N ALA A 129 -18.39 -1.21 0.39
CA ALA A 129 -19.50 -2.11 0.70
C ALA A 129 -19.63 -2.38 2.22
N GLY A 130 -18.71 -1.87 3.04
CA GLY A 130 -18.67 -2.10 4.48
C GLY A 130 -18.00 -3.42 4.88
N THR A 131 -17.33 -4.11 3.95
CA THR A 131 -16.61 -5.34 4.25
C THR A 131 -15.31 -4.99 4.98
N ALA A 132 -15.02 -5.70 6.06
CA ALA A 132 -13.78 -5.51 6.81
C ALA A 132 -12.56 -5.78 5.93
N CYS A 133 -11.56 -4.90 6.01
CA CYS A 133 -10.30 -5.04 5.26
C CYS A 133 -9.53 -6.31 5.66
N THR A 134 -9.70 -6.77 6.90
CA THR A 134 -9.17 -8.03 7.43
C THR A 134 -10.00 -9.27 7.04
N GLY A 135 -11.10 -9.07 6.32
CA GLY A 135 -11.98 -10.11 5.79
C GLY A 135 -12.04 -10.12 4.27
N GLY A 136 -10.99 -9.62 3.58
CA GLY A 136 -10.93 -9.52 2.12
C GLY A 136 -11.60 -8.28 1.51
N GLY A 137 -12.09 -7.37 2.35
CA GLY A 137 -12.60 -6.07 1.90
C GLY A 137 -11.54 -5.29 1.12
N GLY A 138 -12.00 -4.43 0.22
CA GLY A 138 -11.19 -3.39 -0.40
C GLY A 138 -11.81 -2.86 -1.68
N THR A 139 -11.95 -1.56 -1.79
CA THR A 139 -12.45 -0.89 -2.99
C THR A 139 -11.33 -0.74 -4.00
N VAL A 140 -11.54 -1.18 -5.24
CA VAL A 140 -10.56 -0.97 -6.33
C VAL A 140 -10.50 0.53 -6.65
N VAL A 141 -9.28 1.06 -6.69
CA VAL A 141 -8.99 2.45 -7.06
C VAL A 141 -8.44 2.51 -8.47
N LEU A 142 -7.49 1.63 -8.80
CA LEU A 142 -6.87 1.58 -10.11
C LEU A 142 -6.49 0.16 -10.47
N GLU A 143 -6.89 -0.30 -11.65
CA GLU A 143 -6.53 -1.60 -12.20
C GLU A 143 -6.13 -1.48 -13.68
N SER A 144 -5.74 -2.60 -14.30
CA SER A 144 -5.32 -2.61 -15.69
C SER A 144 -6.41 -2.06 -16.63
N HIS A 145 -6.02 -1.17 -17.53
CA HIS A 145 -6.90 -0.57 -18.52
C HIS A 145 -6.05 -0.02 -19.68
N GLY A 146 -6.55 -0.11 -20.92
CA GLY A 146 -5.80 0.38 -22.09
C GLY A 146 -4.39 -0.22 -22.17
N THR A 147 -3.37 0.65 -22.15
CA THR A 147 -1.96 0.24 -22.14
C THR A 147 -1.36 0.12 -20.74
N VAL A 148 -2.10 0.48 -19.69
CA VAL A 148 -1.68 0.35 -18.28
C VAL A 148 -1.98 -1.07 -17.82
N TYR A 149 -0.95 -1.82 -17.46
CA TYR A 149 -1.09 -3.18 -16.95
C TYR A 149 -0.42 -3.32 -15.57
N GLY A 150 -1.14 -3.90 -14.62
CA GLY A 150 -0.60 -4.18 -13.29
C GLY A 150 -0.16 -2.93 -12.48
N PRO A 151 -0.97 -1.86 -12.36
CA PRO A 151 -0.56 -0.70 -11.57
C PRO A 151 -0.52 -1.02 -10.06
N GLY A 152 0.52 -0.55 -9.36
CA GLY A 152 0.62 -0.65 -7.90
C GLY A 152 1.95 -0.16 -7.32
N GLY A 153 2.31 -0.64 -6.14
CA GLY A 153 3.43 -0.09 -5.35
C GLY A 153 3.21 1.38 -5.03
N GLN A 154 1.97 1.72 -4.67
CA GLN A 154 1.51 3.10 -4.69
C GLN A 154 1.92 3.89 -3.45
N GLY A 155 1.95 5.21 -3.62
CA GLY A 155 1.82 6.14 -2.50
C GLY A 155 0.91 7.31 -2.83
N VAL A 156 0.56 8.06 -1.80
CA VAL A 156 -0.31 9.25 -1.91
C VAL A 156 0.35 10.43 -1.22
N PHE A 157 0.41 11.56 -1.89
CA PHE A 157 0.84 12.83 -1.29
C PHE A 157 -0.13 13.95 -1.62
N THR A 158 -0.10 15.02 -0.83
CA THR A 158 -0.87 16.22 -1.10
C THR A 158 0.00 17.22 -1.83
N ASP A 159 -0.28 17.43 -3.11
CA ASP A 159 0.30 18.52 -3.87
C ASP A 159 -0.40 19.85 -3.53
N SER A 160 0.37 20.94 -3.54
CA SER A 160 -0.12 22.27 -3.18
C SER A 160 -1.13 22.88 -4.17
N THR A 161 -1.12 22.42 -5.42
CA THR A 161 -1.98 22.92 -6.51
C THR A 161 -3.03 21.89 -6.89
N LEU A 162 -2.62 20.63 -7.00
CA LEU A 162 -3.45 19.53 -7.49
C LEU A 162 -4.26 18.85 -6.38
N GLY A 163 -3.91 19.05 -5.11
CA GLY A 163 -4.50 18.31 -3.99
C GLY A 163 -3.93 16.89 -3.91
N PRO A 164 -4.73 15.89 -3.47
CA PRO A 164 -4.25 14.51 -3.35
C PRO A 164 -3.83 13.92 -4.70
N VAL A 165 -2.64 13.33 -4.76
CA VAL A 165 -2.07 12.68 -5.94
C VAL A 165 -1.65 11.26 -5.59
N LEU A 166 -2.15 10.29 -6.36
CA LEU A 166 -1.70 8.90 -6.36
C LEU A 166 -0.51 8.79 -7.29
N TYR A 167 0.58 8.17 -6.84
CA TYR A 167 1.69 7.75 -7.70
C TYR A 167 1.93 6.25 -7.57
N TYR A 168 2.41 5.62 -8.63
CA TYR A 168 2.55 4.17 -8.72
C TYR A 168 3.52 3.79 -9.85
N HIS A 169 3.91 2.52 -9.89
CA HIS A 169 4.54 1.94 -11.07
C HIS A 169 3.53 1.09 -11.85
N TYR A 170 3.73 0.95 -13.15
CA TYR A 170 2.91 0.10 -14.01
C TYR A 170 3.70 -0.42 -15.21
N VAL A 171 3.17 -1.43 -15.89
CA VAL A 171 3.66 -1.86 -17.21
C VAL A 171 2.91 -1.13 -18.30
N ASP A 172 3.64 -0.42 -19.17
CA ASP A 172 3.11 0.01 -20.46
C ASP A 172 3.24 -1.13 -21.47
N THR A 173 2.10 -1.67 -21.90
CA THR A 173 2.04 -2.82 -22.80
C THR A 173 2.62 -2.57 -24.20
N THR A 174 2.88 -1.30 -24.54
CA THR A 174 3.55 -0.91 -25.80
C THR A 174 5.07 -0.82 -25.68
N VAL A 175 5.61 -0.82 -24.45
CA VAL A 175 7.06 -0.78 -24.19
C VAL A 175 7.61 -2.17 -23.92
N GLY A 176 7.02 -2.89 -22.97
CA GLY A 176 7.44 -4.24 -22.59
C GLY A 176 7.13 -4.59 -21.14
N TYR A 177 7.16 -5.89 -20.84
CA TYR A 177 6.67 -6.46 -19.58
C TYR A 177 7.76 -6.79 -18.56
N ALA A 178 9.04 -6.58 -18.87
CA ALA A 178 10.12 -6.88 -17.93
C ALA A 178 10.11 -5.88 -16.76
N ASP A 179 10.57 -6.31 -15.58
CA ASP A 179 10.54 -5.48 -14.37
C ASP A 179 11.31 -4.15 -14.53
N GLY A 180 12.41 -4.14 -15.28
CA GLY A 180 13.18 -2.93 -15.59
C GLY A 180 12.53 -1.99 -16.62
N GLN A 181 11.39 -2.37 -17.21
CA GLN A 181 10.63 -1.57 -18.18
C GLN A 181 9.37 -0.94 -17.57
N LYS A 182 9.09 -1.20 -16.29
CA LYS A 182 7.99 -0.55 -15.56
C LYS A 182 8.19 0.96 -15.55
N LEU A 183 7.11 1.68 -15.79
CA LEU A 183 7.09 3.13 -15.83
C LEU A 183 6.45 3.72 -14.57
N PHE A 184 6.76 4.98 -14.31
CA PHE A 184 6.12 5.78 -13.27
C PHE A 184 4.82 6.38 -13.80
N GLY A 185 3.73 6.24 -13.05
CA GLY A 185 2.44 6.86 -13.31
C GLY A 185 1.95 7.67 -12.12
N TRP A 186 1.09 8.65 -12.38
CA TRP A 186 0.42 9.42 -11.33
C TRP A 186 -0.94 9.92 -11.81
N ASN A 187 -1.90 10.07 -10.89
CA ASN A 187 -3.22 10.66 -11.13
C ASN A 187 -3.63 11.55 -9.95
N GLN A 188 -4.41 12.60 -10.21
CA GLN A 188 -5.14 13.28 -9.13
C GLN A 188 -6.20 12.32 -8.55
N ILE A 189 -6.43 12.40 -7.25
CA ILE A 189 -7.48 11.62 -6.59
C ILE A 189 -8.65 12.54 -6.25
N ASP A 190 -9.84 12.20 -6.72
CA ASP A 190 -11.09 12.83 -6.29
C ASP A 190 -11.73 12.02 -5.15
N PHE A 191 -12.08 12.70 -4.06
CA PHE A 191 -12.80 12.13 -2.90
C PHE A 191 -14.27 12.58 -2.82
N SER A 192 -14.76 13.35 -3.79
CA SER A 192 -16.11 13.95 -3.78
C SER A 192 -17.24 12.91 -3.71
N SER A 193 -17.01 11.71 -4.23
CA SER A 193 -17.94 10.56 -4.16
C SER A 193 -18.01 9.91 -2.77
N GLY A 194 -17.13 10.31 -1.85
CA GLY A 194 -16.92 9.68 -0.54
C GLY A 194 -15.82 8.61 -0.54
N TRP A 195 -15.36 8.13 -1.70
CA TRP A 195 -14.24 7.20 -1.87
C TRP A 195 -13.25 7.76 -2.91
N PRO A 196 -11.95 7.40 -2.85
CA PRO A 196 -10.98 7.87 -3.82
C PRO A 196 -11.25 7.29 -5.21
N VAL A 197 -11.23 8.17 -6.21
CA VAL A 197 -11.36 7.83 -7.63
C VAL A 197 -10.23 8.54 -8.39
N VAL A 198 -9.68 7.88 -9.41
CA VAL A 198 -8.68 8.43 -10.33
C VAL A 198 -9.24 8.59 -11.73
#